data_AF-A0A087EBF9-F1
#
_entry.id   AF-A0A087EBF9-F1
#
_cell.length_a   1.000
_cell.length_b   1.000
_cell.length_c   1.000
_cell.angle_alpha   90.00
_cell.angle_beta   90.00
_cell.angle_gamma   90.00
#
_symmetry.space_group_name_H-M   'P 1'
#
loop_
_entity.id
_entity.type
_entity.pdbx_description
1 polymer ?
#
loop_
_entity_poly.entity_id
_entity_poly.type
_entity_poly.pdbx_seq_one_letter_code
_entity_poly.pdbx_strand_id
1 'polypeptide(L)' 'MSMKEWMRSQGLSYRRLAAAMCQSPSGLCKKINGQTKWQEDDLRWLNDHYGLSSDFVLGLPSKSGQQLGVM' A
#
# COMPACT_ATOMS: atom_id res chain seq x y z
N MET A 1 4.16 -10.79 1.45
CA MET A 1 4.48 -10.04 0.22
C MET A 1 4.32 -8.56 0.53
N SER A 2 5.32 -7.74 0.23
CA SER A 2 5.29 -6.28 0.44
C SER A 2 4.85 -5.54 -0.83
N MET A 3 4.49 -4.25 -0.68
CA MET A 3 4.13 -3.39 -1.81
C MET A 3 5.23 -3.35 -2.90
N LYS A 4 6.51 -3.40 -2.51
CA LYS A 4 7.65 -3.43 -3.45
C LYS A 4 7.68 -4.71 -4.27
N GLU A 5 7.47 -5.85 -3.63
CA GLU A 5 7.44 -7.15 -4.30
C GLU A 5 6.25 -7.25 -5.24
N TRP A 6 5.09 -6.73 -4.82
CA TRP A 6 3.91 -6.63 -5.68
C TRP A 6 4.18 -5.79 -6.92
N MET A 7 4.76 -4.59 -6.79
CA MET A 7 5.12 -3.77 -7.95
C MET A 7 6.07 -4.48 -8.91
N ARG A 8 7.08 -5.17 -8.38
CA ARG A 8 8.02 -5.96 -9.19
C ARG A 8 7.30 -7.10 -9.93
N SER A 9 6.37 -7.79 -9.27
CA SER A 9 5.55 -8.84 -9.88
C SER A 9 4.63 -8.32 -10.98
N GLN A 10 4.17 -7.07 -10.87
CA GLN A 10 3.36 -6.40 -11.89
C GLN A 10 4.20 -5.74 -12.99
N GLY A 11 5.53 -5.79 -12.92
CA GLY A 11 6.42 -5.06 -13.84
C GLY A 11 6.29 -3.53 -13.73
N LEU A 12 5.75 -3.02 -12.62
CA LEU A 12 5.51 -1.59 -12.40
C LEU A 12 6.74 -0.91 -11.80
N SER A 13 7.14 0.21 -12.39
CA SER A 13 8.12 1.12 -11.79
C SER A 13 7.44 2.17 -10.90
N TYR A 14 8.18 2.72 -9.93
CA TYR A 14 7.72 3.85 -9.11
C TYR A 14 7.19 5.02 -9.93
N ARG A 15 7.84 5.34 -11.05
CA ARG A 15 7.40 6.44 -11.94
C ARG A 15 6.05 6.15 -12.59
N ARG A 16 5.83 4.91 -13.04
CA ARG A 16 4.57 4.50 -13.69
C ARG A 16 3.41 4.53 -12.71
N LEU A 17 3.59 3.96 -11.52
CA LEU A 17 2.55 3.97 -10.48
C LEU A 17 2.27 5.40 -9.99
N ALA A 18 3.31 6.23 -9.78
CA ALA A 18 3.12 7.60 -9.36
C ALA A 18 2.36 8.43 -10.41
N ALA A 19 2.69 8.26 -11.70
CA ALA A 19 1.96 8.92 -12.77
C ALA A 19 0.48 8.49 -12.82
N ALA A 20 0.18 7.20 -12.61
CA ALA A 20 -1.19 6.69 -12.58
C ALA A 20 -2.00 7.27 -11.41
N MET A 21 -1.37 7.46 -10.24
CA MET A 21 -1.98 8.07 -9.05
C MET A 21 -1.96 9.61 -9.07
N CYS A 22 -1.45 10.24 -10.14
CA CYS A 22 -1.22 11.68 -10.21
C CYS A 22 -0.34 12.23 -9.06
N GLN A 23 0.68 11.46 -8.65
CA GLN A 23 1.62 11.80 -7.58
C GLN A 23 3.04 11.98 -8.11
N SER A 24 3.87 12.65 -7.31
CA SER A 24 5.30 12.71 -7.60
C SER A 24 5.98 11.36 -7.31
N PRO A 25 6.96 10.93 -8.12
CA PRO A 25 7.70 9.69 -7.89
C PRO A 25 8.41 9.65 -6.53
N SER A 26 8.87 10.82 -6.05
CA SER A 26 9.48 10.96 -4.73
C SER A 26 8.47 10.80 -3.60
N GLY A 27 7.27 11.35 -3.73
CA GLY A 27 6.17 11.16 -2.77
C GLY A 27 5.77 9.70 -2.65
N LEU A 28 5.58 9.01 -3.79
CA LEU A 28 5.25 7.59 -3.79
C LEU A 28 6.39 6.74 -3.20
N CYS A 29 7.66 7.06 -3.52
CA CYS A 29 8.82 6.39 -2.94
C CYS A 29 8.83 6.50 -1.41
N LYS A 30 8.56 7.68 -0.85
CA LYS A 30 8.46 7.88 0.60
C LYS A 30 7.36 7.01 1.22
N LYS A 31 6.19 6.91 0.58
CA LYS A 31 5.08 6.07 1.05
C LYS A 31 5.43 4.58 1.06
N ILE A 32 5.97 4.08 -0.04
CA ILE A 32 6.35 2.66 -0.16
C ILE A 32 7.48 2.28 0.80
N ASN A 33 8.35 3.24 1.15
CA ASN A 33 9.40 3.04 2.16
C ASN A 33 8.94 3.33 3.59
N GLY A 34 7.66 3.64 3.83
CA GLY A 34 7.13 3.93 5.17
C GLY A 34 7.57 5.28 5.76
N GLN A 35 8.22 6.15 4.98
CA GLN A 35 8.64 7.48 5.41
C GLN A 35 7.48 8.48 5.45
N THR A 36 6.39 8.18 4.74
CA THR A 36 5.16 8.98 4.73
C THR A 36 3.98 8.04 4.77
N LYS A 37 2.93 8.40 5.52
CA LYS A 37 1.72 7.59 5.61
C LYS A 37 0.94 7.62 4.29
N TRP A 38 0.37 6.48 3.93
CA TRP A 38 -0.68 6.41 2.91
C TRP A 38 -1.90 7.22 3.36
N GLN A 39 -2.49 7.97 2.44
CA GLN A 39 -3.74 8.70 2.64
C GLN A 39 -4.92 7.80 2.27
N GLU A 40 -6.11 8.11 2.79
CA GLU A 40 -7.32 7.36 2.49
C GLU A 40 -7.64 7.31 0.99
N ASP A 41 -7.40 8.42 0.29
CA ASP A 41 -7.60 8.51 -1.16
C ASP A 41 -6.64 7.58 -1.93
N ASP A 42 -5.39 7.46 -1.47
CA ASP A 42 -4.43 6.50 -2.05
C ASP A 42 -4.92 5.06 -1.91
N LEU A 43 -5.43 4.72 -0.72
CA LEU A 43 -5.91 3.37 -0.42
C LEU A 43 -7.14 3.03 -1.24
N ARG A 44 -8.08 3.97 -1.36
CA ARG A 44 -9.27 3.82 -2.20
C ARG A 44 -8.89 3.62 -3.66
N TRP A 45 -7.98 4.44 -4.18
CA TRP A 45 -7.54 4.35 -5.57
C TRP A 45 -6.85 3.01 -5.86
N LEU A 46 -5.96 2.55 -4.97
CA LEU A 46 -5.29 1.25 -5.11
C LEU A 46 -6.26 0.06 -5.01
N ASN A 47 -7.30 0.18 -4.20
CA ASN A 47 -8.36 -0.83 -4.12
C ASN A 47 -9.19 -0.87 -5.40
N ASP A 48 -9.60 0.28 -5.90
CA ASP A 48 -10.43 0.41 -7.10
C ASP A 48 -9.69 -0.06 -8.37
N HIS A 49 -8.44 0.35 -8.56
CA HIS A 49 -7.68 0.05 -9.78
C HIS A 49 -6.96 -1.30 -9.76
N TYR A 50 -6.54 -1.78 -8.58
CA TYR A 50 -5.71 -2.98 -8.46
C TYR A 50 -6.27 -4.04 -7.50
N GLY A 51 -7.43 -3.80 -6.87
CA GLY A 51 -8.02 -4.74 -5.91
C GLY A 51 -7.19 -4.87 -4.62
N LEU A 52 -6.27 -3.95 -4.35
CA LEU A 52 -5.39 -4.04 -3.18
C LEU A 52 -6.15 -3.69 -1.91
N SER A 53 -6.05 -4.55 -0.90
CA SER A 53 -6.59 -4.27 0.43
C SER A 53 -5.73 -3.23 1.15
N SER A 54 -6.36 -2.33 1.90
CA SER A 54 -5.66 -1.36 2.75
C SER A 54 -4.72 -2.04 3.75
N ASP A 55 -5.10 -3.21 4.28
CA ASP A 55 -4.28 -4.01 5.19
C ASP A 55 -2.93 -4.40 4.54
N PHE A 56 -2.99 -4.85 3.29
CA PHE A 56 -1.81 -5.17 2.49
C PHE A 56 -0.94 -3.94 2.21
N VAL A 57 -1.54 -2.83 1.77
CA VAL A 57 -0.81 -1.59 1.43
C VAL A 57 -0.13 -0.98 2.66
N LEU A 58 -0.79 -1.04 3.81
CA LEU A 58 -0.28 -0.56 5.08
C LEU A 58 0.70 -1.55 5.74
N GLY A 59 0.84 -2.77 5.21
CA GLY A 59 1.67 -3.82 5.79
C GLY A 59 1.20 -4.25 7.17
N LEU A 60 -0.10 -4.14 7.44
CA LEU A 60 -0.68 -4.57 8.70
C LEU A 60 -0.67 -6.10 8.76
N PRO A 61 -0.39 -6.70 9.93
CA PRO A 61 -0.57 -8.12 10.08
C PRO A 61 -2.06 -8.42 9.92
N SER A 62 -2.40 -9.38 9.06
CA SER A 62 -3.76 -9.94 8.99
C SER A 62 -4.22 -10.17 10.42
N LYS A 63 -5.32 -9.52 10.84
CA LYS A 63 -5.85 -9.62 12.20
C LYS A 63 -6.25 -11.06 12.53
N SER A 64 -5.27 -11.86 12.87
CA SER A 64 -5.38 -13.21 13.42
C SER A 64 -4.81 -13.11 14.82
N GLY A 65 -5.65 -12.74 15.79
CA GLY A 65 -5.33 -12.83 17.21
C GLY A 65 -5.03 -11.52 17.93
N GLN A 66 -6.07 -10.80 18.31
CA GLN A 66 -6.08 -9.97 19.52
C GLN A 66 -7.53 -10.05 20.05
N GLN A 67 -7.86 -10.53 21.25
CA GLN A 67 -7.20 -11.23 22.34
C GLN A 67 -8.38 -11.75 23.19
N LEU A 68 -8.30 -12.99 23.69
CA LEU A 68 -9.22 -13.50 24.71
C LEU A 68 -9.12 -12.60 25.95
N GLY A 69 -10.09 -11.73 26.16
CA GLY A 69 -10.37 -11.11 27.45
C GLY A 69 -11.47 -11.91 28.12
N VAL A 70 -11.12 -13.06 28.69
CA VAL A 70 -11.93 -13.68 29.74
C VAL A 70 -11.62 -12.93 31.03
N MET A 71 -12.61 -12.22 31.55
CA MET A 71 -12.73 -11.82 32.95
C MET A 71 -14.09 -12.31 33.43
#